data_AF-A0AAD0DCB1-F1
#
_entry.id   AF-A0AAD0DCB1-F1
#
_cell.length_a   1.000
_cell.length_b   1.000
_cell.length_c   1.000
_cell.angle_alpha   90.00
_cell.angle_beta   90.00
_cell.angle_gamma   90.00
#
_symmetry.space_group_name_H-M   'P 1'
#
loop_
_entity.id
_entity.type
_entity.pdbx_description
1 polymer ?
#
loop_
_entity_poly.entity_id
_entity_poly.type
_entity_poly.pdbx_seq_one_letter_code
_entity_poly.pdbx_strand_id
1 'polypeptide(L)'
;MFQLNPGSLAMVIGARTPAGRRNIGKSVELFSLCQPGQRFLNPVNGVVTELPRGAERPLWLVTGDVWSVDNQHGFAFVRPEHLMPLTPEEAPETLDALMLD
;
A
#
# COMPACT_ATOMS: atom_id res chain seq x y z
N MET A 1 13.85 10.96 10.88
CA MET A 1 13.30 10.66 9.55
C MET A 1 12.47 9.39 9.72
N PHE A 2 11.14 9.46 9.54
CA PHE A 2 10.31 8.27 9.68
C PHE A 2 10.64 7.28 8.55
N GLN A 3 10.87 6.03 8.90
CA GLN A 3 11.25 4.97 7.97
C GLN A 3 10.01 4.13 7.63
N LEU A 4 9.83 3.86 6.34
CA LEU A 4 8.79 2.95 5.87
C LEU A 4 9.16 1.51 6.29
N ASN A 5 8.35 0.91 7.15
CA ASN A 5 8.57 -0.44 7.67
C ASN A 5 7.32 -1.31 7.49
N PRO A 6 7.45 -2.64 7.31
CA PRO A 6 6.30 -3.53 7.33
C PRO A 6 5.44 -3.36 8.59
N GLY A 7 4.12 -3.37 8.44
CA GLY A 7 3.12 -3.15 9.49
C GLY A 7 2.90 -1.68 9.87
N SER A 8 3.67 -0.73 9.33
CA SER A 8 3.44 0.71 9.59
C SER A 8 2.38 1.29 8.66
N LEU A 9 1.76 2.39 9.10
CA LEU A 9 0.83 3.16 8.30
C LEU A 9 1.56 4.23 7.49
N ALA A 10 1.05 4.48 6.29
CA ALA A 10 1.49 5.56 5.42
C ALA A 10 0.31 6.14 4.66
N MET A 11 0.43 7.39 4.22
CA MET A 11 -0.49 8.00 3.26
C MET A 11 0.11 7.94 1.87
N VAL A 12 -0.71 7.60 0.87
CA VAL A 12 -0.31 7.71 -0.53
C VAL A 12 -0.34 9.18 -0.94
N ILE A 13 0.82 9.76 -1.25
CA ILE A 13 0.96 11.18 -1.62
C ILE A 13 1.24 11.39 -3.10
N GLY A 14 1.37 10.32 -3.90
CA GLY A 14 1.63 10.42 -5.32
C GLY A 14 1.39 9.14 -6.10
N ALA A 15 1.34 9.26 -7.42
CA ALA A 15 1.27 8.13 -8.33
C ALA A 15 1.62 8.54 -9.76
N ARG A 16 2.17 7.61 -10.55
CA ARG A 16 2.44 7.83 -11.98
C ARG A 16 1.27 7.42 -12.88
N THR A 17 0.53 6.38 -12.51
CA THR A 17 -0.55 5.82 -13.35
C THR A 17 -1.90 6.44 -12.99
N PRO A 18 -2.85 6.54 -13.94
CA PRO A 18 -4.22 6.98 -13.64
C PRO A 18 -4.87 6.12 -12.54
N ALA A 19 -4.70 4.80 -12.61
CA ALA A 19 -5.21 3.88 -11.59
C ALA A 19 -4.57 4.10 -10.21
N GLY A 20 -3.33 4.57 -10.13
CA GLY A 20 -2.70 4.89 -8.86
C GLY A 20 -3.15 6.24 -8.28
N ARG A 21 -3.51 7.21 -9.13
CA ARG A 21 -3.94 8.55 -8.67
C ARG A 21 -5.20 8.52 -7.82
N ARG A 22 -6.08 7.53 -8.02
CA ARG A 22 -7.28 7.34 -7.18
C ARG A 22 -6.98 6.93 -5.74
N ASN A 23 -5.74 6.48 -5.47
CA ASN A 23 -5.33 6.10 -4.13
C ASN A 23 -4.68 7.27 -3.36
N ILE A 24 -4.42 8.42 -4.01
CA ILE A 24 -3.81 9.59 -3.36
C ILE A 24 -4.72 10.11 -2.25
N GLY A 25 -4.12 10.41 -1.09
CA GLY A 25 -4.80 10.85 0.13
C GLY A 25 -5.30 9.72 1.02
N LYS A 26 -5.23 8.46 0.56
CA LYS A 26 -5.66 7.32 1.36
C LYS A 26 -4.54 6.82 2.27
N SER A 27 -4.92 6.48 3.50
CA SER A 27 -4.06 5.78 4.45
C SER A 27 -4.02 4.29 4.11
N VAL A 28 -2.83 3.70 4.21
CA VAL A 28 -2.55 2.31 3.88
C VAL A 28 -1.61 1.69 4.89
N GLU A 29 -1.73 0.38 5.08
CA GLU A 29 -0.74 -0.40 5.81
C GLU A 29 0.34 -0.92 4.84
N LEU A 30 1.60 -0.80 5.25
CA LEU A 30 2.73 -1.31 4.49
C LEU A 30 2.91 -2.80 4.74
N PHE A 31 2.57 -3.66 3.78
CA PHE A 31 2.72 -5.11 3.98
C PHE A 31 4.16 -5.56 3.74
N SER A 32 4.71 -5.29 2.56
CA SER A 32 6.07 -5.73 2.21
C SER A 32 6.68 -4.87 1.09
N LEU A 33 8.00 -4.70 1.13
CA LEU A 33 8.76 -4.09 0.04
C LEU A 33 9.17 -5.17 -0.95
N CYS A 34 8.43 -5.27 -2.05
CA CYS A 34 8.62 -6.29 -3.09
C CYS A 34 9.77 -5.91 -4.04
N GLN A 35 10.73 -6.82 -4.23
CA GLN A 35 11.85 -6.69 -5.16
C GLN A 35 11.47 -7.12 -6.58
N PRO A 36 12.06 -6.55 -7.65
CA PRO A 36 11.83 -7.03 -9.01
C PRO A 36 12.13 -8.53 -9.15
N GLY A 37 11.22 -9.29 -9.77
CA GLY A 37 11.30 -10.74 -9.91
C GLY A 37 10.93 -11.54 -8.65
N GLN A 38 10.63 -10.88 -7.53
CA GLN A 38 10.18 -11.56 -6.32
C GLN A 38 8.77 -12.13 -6.53
N ARG A 39 8.60 -13.40 -6.13
CA ARG A 39 7.30 -14.07 -6.01
C ARG A 39 6.84 -14.08 -4.56
N PHE A 40 5.56 -13.82 -4.35
CA PHE A 40 4.94 -13.86 -3.02
C PHE A 40 3.45 -14.16 -3.15
N LEU A 41 2.84 -14.60 -2.05
CA LEU A 41 1.39 -14.73 -1.95
C LEU A 41 0.81 -13.36 -1.63
N ASN A 42 -0.08 -12.83 -2.48
CA ASN A 42 -0.76 -11.58 -2.19
C ASN A 42 -1.71 -11.78 -0.98
N PRO A 43 -1.56 -10.98 0.10
CA PRO A 43 -2.30 -11.20 1.34
C PRO A 43 -3.80 -10.93 1.21
N VAL A 44 -4.24 -10.23 0.17
CA VAL A 44 -5.65 -9.85 -0.01
C VAL A 44 -6.44 -10.88 -0.81
N ASN A 45 -5.85 -11.43 -1.88
CA ASN A 45 -6.57 -12.32 -2.80
C ASN A 45 -6.01 -13.76 -2.86
N GLY A 46 -4.91 -14.04 -2.15
CA GLY A 46 -4.31 -15.37 -2.13
C GLY A 46 -3.66 -15.81 -3.46
N VAL A 47 -3.45 -14.88 -4.41
CA VAL A 47 -2.82 -15.19 -5.70
C VAL A 47 -1.31 -15.02 -5.61
N VAL A 48 -0.56 -16.00 -6.14
CA VAL A 48 0.89 -15.88 -6.30
C VAL A 48 1.19 -14.78 -7.30
N THR A 49 1.80 -13.71 -6.83
CA THR A 49 2.15 -12.52 -7.60
C THR A 49 3.66 -12.45 -7.79
N GLU A 50 4.12 -12.12 -9.00
CA GLU A 50 5.52 -11.81 -9.30
C GLU A 50 5.63 -10.32 -9.64
N LEU A 51 6.48 -9.58 -8.93
CA LEU A 51 6.79 -8.22 -9.39
C LEU A 51 7.59 -8.33 -10.70
N PRO A 52 7.22 -7.61 -11.78
CA PRO A 52 7.90 -7.75 -13.07
C PRO A 52 9.43 -7.58 -12.94
N ARG A 53 10.20 -8.49 -13.55
CA ARG A 53 11.67 -8.45 -13.51
C ARG A 53 12.26 -7.16 -14.10
N GLY A 54 11.56 -6.56 -15.06
CA GLY A 54 11.93 -5.28 -15.67
C GLY A 54 11.51 -4.05 -14.86
N ALA A 55 10.94 -4.21 -13.66
CA ALA A 55 10.63 -3.07 -12.80
C ALA A 55 11.92 -2.36 -12.37
N GLU A 56 11.96 -1.04 -12.56
CA GLU A 56 13.16 -0.23 -12.29
C GLU A 56 13.56 -0.20 -10.81
N ARG A 57 12.62 -0.48 -9.90
CA ARG A 57 12.81 -0.34 -8.46
C ARG A 57 11.84 -1.22 -7.67
N PRO A 58 12.12 -1.47 -6.38
CA PRO A 58 11.17 -2.13 -5.48
C PRO A 58 9.88 -1.32 -5.31
N LEU A 59 8.77 -2.02 -5.08
CA LEU A 59 7.48 -1.40 -4.79
C LEU A 59 6.96 -1.91 -3.44
N TRP A 60 6.37 -1.01 -2.67
CA TRP A 60 5.57 -1.42 -1.52
C TRP A 60 4.28 -2.05 -2.00
N LEU A 61 4.03 -3.29 -1.56
CA LEU A 61 2.69 -3.81 -1.48
C LEU A 61 2.02 -3.18 -0.26
N VAL A 62 0.94 -2.45 -0.50
CA VAL A 62 0.17 -1.79 0.54
C VAL A 62 -1.26 -2.31 0.55
N THR A 63 -1.88 -2.33 1.72
CA THR A 63 -3.26 -2.81 1.94
C THR A 63 -4.14 -1.72 2.55
N GLY A 64 -5.45 -1.83 2.38
CA GLY A 64 -6.45 -0.87 2.87
C GLY A 64 -7.55 -0.61 1.85
N ASP A 65 -8.26 0.53 1.97
CA ASP A 65 -9.23 0.97 0.95
C ASP A 65 -8.53 1.53 -0.30
N VAL A 66 -7.69 0.73 -0.93
CA VAL A 66 -6.97 1.10 -2.16
C VAL A 66 -7.30 0.13 -3.26
N TRP A 67 -6.92 0.52 -4.46
CA TRP A 67 -7.20 -0.27 -5.62
C TRP A 67 -5.95 -0.46 -6.49
N SER A 68 -5.81 -1.67 -7.00
CA SER A 68 -4.70 -2.08 -7.85
C SER A 68 -4.81 -1.52 -9.26
N VAL A 69 -3.81 -1.74 -10.10
CA VAL A 69 -3.82 -1.30 -11.50
C VAL A 69 -4.88 -2.02 -12.35
N ASP A 70 -5.19 -3.27 -12.00
CA ASP A 70 -6.18 -4.15 -12.66
C ASP A 70 -7.55 -4.10 -11.96
N ASN A 71 -7.81 -3.04 -11.19
CA ASN A 71 -9.10 -2.76 -10.58
C ASN A 71 -9.56 -3.77 -9.52
N GLN A 72 -8.61 -4.47 -8.88
CA GLN A 72 -8.88 -5.21 -7.65
C GLN A 72 -8.86 -4.26 -6.46
N HIS A 73 -9.79 -4.45 -5.53
CA HIS A 73 -9.87 -3.68 -4.29
C HIS A 73 -9.02 -4.34 -3.19
N GLY A 74 -8.55 -3.54 -2.24
CA GLY A 74 -7.89 -4.01 -1.02
C GLY A 74 -6.36 -3.90 -1.02
N PHE A 75 -5.72 -3.77 -2.18
CA PHE A 75 -4.26 -3.63 -2.27
C PHE A 75 -3.81 -2.75 -3.45
N ALA A 76 -2.58 -2.25 -3.37
CA ALA A 76 -1.90 -1.58 -4.47
C ALA A 76 -0.38 -1.75 -4.38
N PHE A 77 0.32 -1.49 -5.49
CA PHE A 77 1.77 -1.35 -5.52
C PHE A 77 2.15 0.12 -5.61
N VAL A 78 2.90 0.62 -4.63
CA VAL A 78 3.24 2.04 -4.51
C VAL A 78 4.76 2.19 -4.41
N ARG A 79 5.30 3.23 -5.05
CA ARG A 79 6.73 3.52 -4.94
C ARG A 79 7.03 4.14 -3.57
N PRO A 80 8.18 3.85 -2.93
CA PRO A 80 8.53 4.46 -1.65
C PRO A 80 8.43 5.99 -1.63
N GLU A 81 8.86 6.68 -2.70
CA GLU A 81 8.79 8.14 -2.81
C GLU A 81 7.37 8.72 -2.91
N HIS A 82 6.34 7.87 -3.03
CA HIS A 82 4.94 8.28 -3.03
C HIS A 82 4.21 7.90 -1.74
N LEU A 83 4.94 7.53 -0.70
CA LEU A 83 4.40 7.20 0.61
C LEU A 83 4.95 8.18 1.64
N MET A 84 4.04 8.79 2.40
CA MET A 84 4.35 9.58 3.58
C MET A 84 4.09 8.71 4.81
N PRO A 85 5.10 8.34 5.61
CA PRO A 85 4.87 7.62 6.86
C PRO A 85 3.92 8.42 7.75
N LEU A 86 2.97 7.73 8.41
CA LEU A 86 2.11 8.32 9.43
C LEU A 86 2.59 7.88 10.81
N THR A 87 2.61 8.81 11.75
CA THR A 87 2.72 8.48 13.17
C THR A 87 1.39 7.89 13.68
N PRO A 88 1.39 7.15 14.80
CA PRO A 88 0.15 6.65 15.40
C PRO A 88 -0.89 7.74 15.71
N GLU A 89 -0.45 8.99 15.93
CA GLU A 89 -1.31 10.16 16.18
C GLU A 89 -1.89 10.75 14.88
N GLU A 90 -1.25 10.51 13.73
CA GLU A 90 -1.69 10.96 12.41
C GLU A 90 -2.47 9.89 11.65
N ALA A 91 -2.49 8.67 12.18
CA ALA A 91 -3.35 7.62 11.67
C ALA A 91 -4.81 8.05 11.85
N PRO A 92 -5.66 7.97 10.81
CA PRO A 92 -7.09 8.14 11.00
C PRO A 92 -7.53 7.17 12.10
N GLU A 93 -8.17 7.67 13.15
CA GLU A 93 -8.81 6.79 14.12
C GLU A 93 -9.75 5.87 13.33
N THR A 94 -9.44 4.58 13.29
CA THR A 94 -10.37 3.60 12.76
C THR A 94 -11.60 3.66 13.66
N LEU A 95 -12.64 4.33 13.18
CA LEU A 95 -13.94 4.54 13.81
C LEU A 95 -14.73 3.21 13.97
N ASP A 96 -14.08 2.13 14.40
CA ASP A 96 -14.71 0.82 14.64
C ASP A 96 -14.93 0.55 16.15
N ALA A 97 -14.52 1.46 17.04
CA ALA A 97 -14.67 1.29 18.49
C ALA A 97 -15.95 1.90 19.10
N LEU A 98 -16.84 2.51 18.30
CA LEU A 98 -18.07 3.18 18.78
C LEU A 98 -19.38 2.61 18.21
N MET A 99 -19.36 1.42 17.61
CA MET A 99 -20.58 0.70 17.22
C MET A 99 -21.03 -0.38 18.23
N LEU A 100 -20.59 -0.29 19.49
CA LEU A 100 -21.28 -0.97 20.58
C LEU A 100 -22.41 -0.06 21.06
N ASP A 101 -23.61 -0.28 20.52
CA ASP A 101 -24.91 -0.12 21.18
C ASP A 101 -25.90 -1.16 20.60
#